data_AF-A0A9Q7SEY4-F1
#
_entry.id   AF-A0A9Q7SEY4-F1
#
_cell.length_a   1.000
_cell.length_b   1.000
_cell.length_c   1.000
_cell.angle_alpha   90.00
_cell.angle_beta   90.00
_cell.angle_gamma   90.00
#
_symmetry.space_group_name_H-M   'P 1'
#
loop_
_entity.id
_entity.type
_entity.pdbx_description
1 polymer ?
#
loop_
_entity_poly.entity_id
_entity_poly.type
_entity_poly.pdbx_seq_one_letter_code
_entity_poly.pdbx_strand_id
1 'polypeptide(L)' 'MSDEIPGVKEALAAQRAVELIAPNATKRNIERADTHDARRFEITNFTAEYADGSTVYAPRIVVDLG' A
#
# COMPACT_ATOMS: atom_id res chain seq x y z
N MET A 1 27.48 -7.25 7.82
CA MET A 1 26.40 -7.95 7.09
C MET A 1 25.12 -7.36 7.62
N SER A 2 24.44 -6.54 6.83
CA SER A 2 23.18 -5.94 7.26
C SER A 2 22.11 -6.98 7.06
N ASP A 3 21.57 -7.52 8.16
CA ASP A 3 20.35 -8.31 8.14
C ASP A 3 19.22 -7.44 7.58
N GLU A 4 18.97 -7.56 6.29
CA GLU A 4 17.79 -6.99 5.67
C GLU A 4 16.61 -7.83 6.14
N ILE A 5 15.92 -7.34 7.18
CA ILE A 5 14.70 -7.97 7.68
C ILE A 5 13.69 -7.98 6.52
N PRO A 6 13.29 -9.16 5.98
CA PRO A 6 12.43 -9.31 4.80
C PRO A 6 10.97 -8.88 5.00
N GLY A 7 10.69 -8.00 5.97
CA GLY A 7 9.40 -7.34 6.13
C GLY A 7 9.49 -5.81 6.08
N VAL A 8 10.69 -5.23 6.20
CA VAL A 8 10.87 -3.77 6.23
C VAL A 8 10.86 -3.19 4.82
N LYS A 9 11.39 -3.91 3.82
CA LYS A 9 11.37 -3.47 2.42
C LYS A 9 9.96 -3.51 1.83
N GLU A 10 9.22 -4.53 2.18
CA GLU A 10 7.87 -4.85 1.75
C GLU A 10 6.88 -3.83 2.34
N ALA A 11 7.02 -3.53 3.64
CA ALA A 11 6.25 -2.47 4.29
C ALA A 11 6.53 -1.09 3.65
N LEU A 12 7.79 -0.79 3.34
CA LEU A 12 8.17 0.47 2.69
C LEU A 12 7.63 0.56 1.25
N ALA A 13 7.65 -0.55 0.49
CA ALA A 13 7.10 -0.60 -0.85
C ALA A 13 5.58 -0.41 -0.86
N ALA A 14 4.85 -1.09 0.04
CA ALA A 14 3.41 -0.92 0.22
C ALA A 14 3.06 0.52 0.63
N GLN A 15 3.86 1.14 1.50
CA GLN A 15 3.67 2.51 1.92
C GLN A 15 3.85 3.50 0.76
N ARG A 16 4.90 3.34 -0.06
CA ARG A 16 5.12 4.15 -1.28
C ARG A 16 4.00 3.97 -2.30
N ALA A 17 3.52 2.73 -2.48
CA ALA A 17 2.40 2.46 -3.36
C ALA A 17 1.12 3.21 -2.92
N VAL A 18 0.85 3.22 -1.61
CA VAL A 18 -0.29 3.94 -1.06
C VAL A 18 -0.14 5.46 -1.20
N GLU A 19 1.07 6.00 -1.11
CA GLU A 19 1.33 7.41 -1.44
C GLU A 19 1.02 7.72 -2.91
N LEU A 20 1.25 6.79 -3.84
CA LEU A 20 0.90 6.97 -5.25
C LEU A 20 -0.61 6.83 -5.51
N ILE A 21 -1.29 5.91 -4.81
CA ILE A 21 -2.72 5.64 -5.00
C ILE A 21 -3.58 6.78 -4.43
N ALA A 22 -3.20 7.33 -3.28
CA ALA A 22 -3.97 8.36 -2.59
C ALA A 22 -3.07 9.49 -2.03
N PRO A 23 -2.37 10.25 -2.89
CA PRO A 23 -1.36 11.23 -2.48
C PRO A 23 -1.91 12.38 -1.62
N ASN A 24 -3.18 12.75 -1.83
CA ASN A 24 -3.83 13.87 -1.14
C ASN A 24 -4.83 13.42 -0.07
N ALA A 25 -4.82 12.14 0.31
CA ALA A 25 -5.68 11.63 1.37
C ALA A 25 -5.16 12.08 2.75
N THR A 26 -6.04 12.69 3.53
CA THR A 26 -5.77 13.13 4.90
C THR A 26 -5.61 11.94 5.84
N LYS A 27 -6.32 10.84 5.56
CA LYS A 27 -6.20 9.58 6.28
C LYS A 27 -6.15 8.41 5.31
N ARG A 28 -5.25 7.46 5.59
CA ARG A 28 -5.03 6.25 4.79
C ARG A 28 -4.94 5.06 5.74
N ASN A 29 -5.60 3.96 5.39
CA ASN A 29 -5.53 2.73 6.15
C ASN A 29 -5.33 1.54 5.20
N ILE A 30 -4.43 0.66 5.60
CA ILE A 30 -4.17 -0.62 4.96
C ILE A 30 -4.41 -1.69 6.01
N GLU A 31 -5.36 -2.58 5.77
CA GLU A 31 -5.55 -3.71 6.68
C GLU A 31 -4.44 -4.75 6.50
N ARG A 32 -4.12 -5.07 5.24
CA ARG A 32 -3.11 -6.07 4.90
C ARG A 32 -2.39 -5.72 3.60
N ALA A 33 -1.08 -5.93 3.60
CA ALA A 33 -0.24 -5.85 2.41
C ALA A 33 0.61 -7.11 2.34
N ASP A 34 0.49 -7.86 1.24
CA ASP A 34 1.26 -9.06 0.97
C ASP A 34 2.13 -8.85 -0.26
N THR A 35 3.38 -9.27 -0.17
CA THR A 35 4.27 -9.35 -1.33
C THR A 35 4.28 -10.80 -1.78
N HIS A 36 3.83 -11.06 -3.01
CA HIS A 36 3.77 -12.43 -3.56
C HIS A 36 5.09 -12.83 -4.19
N ASP A 37 5.74 -11.90 -4.87
CA ASP A 37 7.08 -12.04 -5.44
C ASP A 37 7.76 -10.66 -5.52
N ALA A 38 9.01 -10.60 -6.00
CA ALA A 38 9.79 -9.36 -6.06
C ALA A 38 9.16 -8.26 -6.94
N ARG A 39 8.15 -8.59 -7.76
CA ARG A 39 7.50 -7.70 -8.72
C ARG A 39 6.02 -7.49 -8.43
N ARG A 40 5.39 -8.33 -7.61
CA ARG A 40 3.96 -8.26 -7.34
C ARG A 40 3.66 -8.06 -5.86
N PHE A 41 2.91 -7.01 -5.56
CA PHE A 41 2.33 -6.79 -4.24
C PHE A 41 0.82 -6.59 -4.31
N GLU A 42 0.16 -6.97 -3.22
CA GLU A 42 -1.29 -6.93 -3.07
C GLU A 42 -1.65 -6.23 -1.77
N ILE A 43 -2.59 -5.29 -1.86
CA ILE A 43 -3.17 -4.57 -0.72
C ILE A 43 -4.63 -4.98 -0.60
N THR A 44 -5.02 -5.46 0.58
CA THR A 44 -6.40 -5.86 0.89
C THR A 44 -7.04 -4.85 1.83
N ASN A 45 -8.30 -4.48 1.55
CA ASN A 45 -9.08 -3.52 2.33
C ASN A 45 -8.37 -2.18 2.55
N PHE A 46 -8.05 -1.51 1.44
CA PHE A 46 -7.54 -0.15 1.47
C PHE A 46 -8.69 0.86 1.62
N THR A 47 -8.51 1.82 2.53
CA THR A 47 -9.37 3.01 2.62
C THR A 47 -8.56 4.29 2.63
N ALA A 48 -9.09 5.32 1.96
CA ALA A 48 -8.56 6.67 1.96
C ALA A 48 -9.68 7.69 2.14
N GLU A 49 -9.45 8.68 3.00
CA GLU A 49 -10.33 9.82 3.24
C GLU A 49 -9.64 11.10 2.78
N TYR A 50 -10.38 11.96 2.09
CA TYR A 50 -9.88 13.23 1.57
C TYR A 50 -10.45 14.42 2.35
N ALA A 51 -9.83 15.58 2.18
CA ALA A 51 -10.22 16.80 2.91
C ALA A 51 -11.64 17.29 2.59
N ASP A 52 -12.20 16.90 1.44
CA ASP A 52 -13.59 17.19 1.06
C ASP A 52 -14.60 16.22 1.70
N GLY A 53 -14.14 15.27 2.51
CA GLY A 53 -14.95 14.23 3.14
C GLY A 53 -15.23 13.02 2.25
N SER A 54 -14.78 13.03 0.99
CA SER A 54 -14.91 11.87 0.12
C SER A 54 -14.04 10.71 0.61
N THR A 55 -14.54 9.49 0.41
CA THR A 55 -13.86 8.27 0.84
C THR A 55 -13.72 7.32 -0.34
N VAL A 56 -12.51 6.79 -0.52
CA VAL A 56 -12.22 5.70 -1.46
C VAL A 56 -12.06 4.43 -0.68
N TYR A 57 -12.79 3.39 -1.11
CA TYR A 57 -12.62 2.02 -0.63
C TYR A 57 -12.20 1.14 -1.79
N ALA A 58 -11.07 0.44 -1.63
CA ALA A 58 -10.61 -0.56 -2.56
C ALA A 58 -10.42 -1.88 -1.80
N PRO A 59 -11.29 -2.89 -2.05
CA PRO A 59 -11.19 -4.17 -1.35
C PRO A 59 -9.91 -4.92 -1.71
N ARG A 60 -9.39 -4.69 -2.93
CA ARG A 60 -8.17 -5.32 -3.44
C ARG A 60 -7.46 -4.39 -4.41
N ILE A 61 -6.17 -4.14 -4.18
CA ILE A 61 -5.28 -3.44 -5.12
C ILE A 61 -4.12 -4.39 -5.41
N VAL A 62 -3.86 -4.66 -6.68
CA VAL A 62 -2.70 -5.44 -7.12
C VAL A 62 -1.82 -4.50 -7.92
N VAL A 63 -0.53 -4.48 -7.60
CA VAL A 63 0.46 -3.71 -8.34
C VAL A 63 1.53 -4.66 -8.84
N ASP A 64 1.81 -4.52 -10.13
CA ASP A 64 2.79 -5.31 -10.87
C ASP A 64 3.90 -4.37 -11.35
N LEU A 65 5.13 -4.65 -10.91
CA LEU A 65 6.35 -3.92 -11.22
C LEU A 65 7.07 -4.68 -12.35
N GLY A 66 6.61 -4.45 -13.59
CA GLY A 66 7.10 -5.12 -14.80
C GLY A 66 8.62 -5.26 -14.91
#